data_AF-A0A1Q6X667-F1
#
_entry.id   AF-A0A1Q6X667-F1
#
_cell.length_a   1.000
_cell.length_b   1.000
_cell.length_c   1.000
_cell.angle_alpha   90.00
_cell.angle_beta   90.00
_cell.angle_gamma   90.00
#
_symmetry.space_group_name_H-M   'P 1'
#
loop_
_entity.id
_entity.type
_entity.pdbx_description
1 polymer ?
#
loop_
_entity_poly.entity_id
_entity_poly.type
_entity_poly.pdbx_seq_one_letter_code
_entity_poly.pdbx_strand_id
1 'polypeptide(L)' 'MLRGDTDVLLLFSGNPFPHAPPRQVRAVVWQYWFTTPEEKRAHGTWWRRQQLGLYAPTLERQSDGRIAVSEWPPAMEPRE' A
#
# COMPACT_ATOMS: atom_id res chain seq x y z
N MET A 1 6.89 12.16 4.42
CA MET A 1 7.05 11.21 3.28
C MET A 1 6.68 11.80 1.93
N LEU A 2 5.42 12.18 1.63
CA LEU A 2 5.05 12.78 0.32
C LEU A 2 5.64 14.17 0.06
N ARG A 3 5.89 14.93 1.14
CA ARG A 3 6.54 16.25 1.09
C ARG A 3 8.01 16.21 1.53
N GLY A 4 8.48 15.06 1.99
CA GLY A 4 9.82 14.95 2.60
C GLY A 4 9.95 15.55 4.02
N ASP A 5 8.85 15.80 4.74
CA ASP A 5 8.90 16.38 6.10
C ASP A 5 9.81 15.62 7.07
N THR A 6 10.72 16.34 7.72
CA THR A 6 11.73 15.81 8.63
C THR A 6 11.11 15.03 9.79
N ASP A 7 10.04 15.55 10.40
CA ASP A 7 9.36 14.91 11.53
C ASP A 7 8.82 13.51 11.17
N VAL A 8 8.38 13.34 9.92
CA VAL A 8 7.89 12.05 9.42
C VAL A 8 9.06 11.11 9.09
N LEU A 9 10.18 11.64 8.58
CA LEU A 9 11.35 10.82 8.26
C LEU A 9 12.02 10.23 9.50
N LEU A 10 11.96 10.93 10.64
CA LEU A 10 12.48 10.43 11.92
C LEU A 10 11.74 9.19 12.46
N LEU A 11 10.55 8.88 11.95
CA LEU A 11 9.81 7.66 12.30
C LEU A 11 10.38 6.40 11.64
N PHE A 12 11.22 6.55 10.62
CA PHE A 12 11.84 5.44 9.89
C PHE A 12 13.30 5.28 10.35
N SER A 13 13.81 4.05 10.28
CA SER A 13 15.24 3.78 10.55
C SER A 13 16.20 4.55 9.62
N GLY A 14 15.70 5.01 8.46
CA GLY A 14 16.42 5.83 7.50
C GLY A 14 15.44 6.34 6.44
N ASN A 15 15.83 7.36 5.67
CA ASN A 15 14.97 7.89 4.61
C ASN A 15 14.89 6.88 3.45
N PRO A 16 13.72 6.25 3.19
CA PRO A 16 13.58 5.26 2.12
C PRO A 16 13.55 5.89 0.72
N PHE A 17 13.53 7.23 0.62
CA PHE A 17 13.51 7.99 -0.63
C PHE A 17 14.60 9.08 -0.61
N PRO A 18 15.88 8.73 -0.74
CA PRO A 18 16.99 9.67 -0.54
C PRO A 18 17.15 10.70 -1.66
N HIS A 19 16.71 10.41 -2.89
CA HIS A 19 16.91 11.28 -4.05
C HIS A 19 15.78 12.28 -4.27
N ALA A 20 14.54 11.82 -4.13
CA ALA A 20 13.34 12.64 -4.32
C ALA A 20 12.14 11.99 -3.60
N PRO A 21 11.18 12.79 -3.11
CA PRO A 21 9.97 12.26 -2.50
C PRO A 21 9.12 11.46 -3.53
N PRO A 22 8.38 10.44 -3.09
CA PRO A 22 7.49 9.69 -3.96
C PRO A 22 6.36 10.60 -4.47
N ARG A 23 5.99 10.43 -5.74
CA ARG A 23 4.91 11.21 -6.37
C ARG A 23 3.54 10.59 -6.24
N GLN A 24 3.46 9.27 -6.04
CA GLN A 24 2.20 8.54 -6.08
C GLN A 24 1.99 7.73 -4.80
N VAL A 25 0.74 7.62 -4.38
CA VAL A 25 0.28 6.70 -3.32
C VAL A 25 -0.82 5.83 -3.88
N ARG A 26 -0.67 4.53 -3.67
CA ARG A 26 -1.64 3.52 -4.04
C ARG A 26 -2.06 2.73 -2.81
N ALA A 27 -3.36 2.72 -2.52
CA ALA A 27 -3.93 1.93 -1.44
C ALA A 27 -4.49 0.62 -2.01
N VAL A 28 -4.00 -0.53 -1.53
CA VAL A 28 -4.39 -1.86 -2.00
C VAL A 28 -5.16 -2.61 -0.92
N VAL A 29 -6.13 -3.42 -1.33
CA VAL A 29 -6.88 -4.33 -0.45
C VAL A 29 -6.30 -5.74 -0.58
N TRP A 30 -6.01 -6.35 0.56
CA TRP A 30 -5.64 -7.76 0.68
C TRP A 30 -6.65 -8.48 1.56
N GLN A 31 -7.07 -9.66 1.11
CA GLN A 31 -7.82 -10.59 1.94
C GLN A 31 -6.87 -11.64 2.49
N TYR A 32 -6.99 -11.91 3.79
CA TYR A 32 -6.18 -12.88 4.50
C TYR A 32 -7.05 -13.99 5.06
N TRP A 33 -6.50 -15.20 5.05
CA TRP A 33 -7.04 -16.34 5.77
C TRP A 33 -5.90 -17.02 6.54
N PHE A 34 -6.22 -17.56 7.71
CA PHE A 34 -5.31 -18.45 8.40
C PHE A 34 -4.98 -19.66 7.53
N THR A 35 -3.72 -20.06 7.55
CA THR A 35 -3.32 -21.39 7.05
C THR A 35 -3.68 -22.46 8.07
N THR A 36 -3.70 -23.70 7.61
CA THR A 36 -3.90 -24.86 8.49
C THR A 36 -2.67 -25.10 9.38
N PRO A 37 -2.83 -25.80 10.51
CA PRO A 37 -1.69 -26.19 11.36
C PRO A 37 -0.66 -27.07 10.66
N GLU A 38 -1.06 -27.82 9.62
CA GLU A 38 -0.15 -28.63 8.80
C GLU A 38 0.71 -27.74 7.91
N GLU A 39 0.09 -26.83 7.14
CA GLU A 39 0.80 -25.86 6.30
C GLU A 39 1.75 -24.98 7.11
N LYS A 40 1.34 -24.57 8.31
CA LYS A 40 2.20 -23.81 9.23
C LYS A 40 3.41 -24.64 9.68
N ARG A 41 3.24 -25.92 10.01
CA ARG A 41 4.36 -26.78 10.43
C ARG A 41 5.30 -27.10 9.26
N ALA A 42 4.77 -27.33 8.08
CA ALA A 42 5.54 -27.67 6.89
C ALA A 42 6.29 -26.46 6.29
N HIS A 43 5.64 -25.29 6.24
CA HIS A 43 6.12 -24.14 5.48
C HIS A 43 6.33 -22.87 6.33
N GLY A 44 6.03 -22.90 7.63
CA GLY A 44 6.14 -21.72 8.51
C GLY A 44 5.16 -20.58 8.17
N THR A 45 4.22 -20.81 7.25
CA THR A 45 3.31 -19.78 6.76
C THR A 45 2.11 -19.69 7.69
N TRP A 46 1.81 -18.49 8.19
CA TRP A 46 0.68 -18.23 9.09
C TRP A 46 -0.61 -17.83 8.36
N TRP A 47 -0.47 -17.25 7.17
CA TRP A 47 -1.57 -16.68 6.42
C TRP A 47 -1.41 -16.95 4.93
N ARG A 48 -2.50 -17.35 4.29
CA ARG A 48 -2.64 -17.21 2.83
C ARG A 48 -3.25 -15.83 2.55
N ARG A 49 -2.78 -15.16 1.51
CA ARG A 49 -3.25 -13.82 1.13
C ARG A 49 -3.63 -13.76 -0.34
N GLN A 50 -4.67 -13.00 -0.65
CA GLN A 50 -5.09 -12.68 -2.01
C GLN A 50 -5.21 -11.16 -2.17
N GLN A 51 -4.59 -10.60 -3.21
CA GLN A 51 -4.76 -9.20 -3.55
C GLN A 51 -6.13 -9.03 -4.22
N LEU A 52 -7.00 -8.19 -3.64
CA LEU A 52 -8.35 -7.96 -4.18
C LEU A 52 -8.39 -6.79 -5.16
N GLY A 53 -7.49 -5.81 -5.03
CA GLY A 53 -7.46 -4.65 -5.90
C GLY A 53 -7.05 -3.38 -5.17
N LEU A 54 -7.48 -2.23 -5.70
CA LEU A 54 -7.26 -0.93 -5.07
C LEU A 54 -8.40 -0.61 -4.09
N TYR A 55 -8.06 -0.13 -2.90
CA TYR A 55 -9.04 0.34 -1.92
C TYR A 55 -9.62 1.71 -2.33
N ALA A 56 -8.74 2.55 -2.87
CA ALA A 56 -9.03 3.90 -3.31
C ALA A 56 -8.24 4.17 -4.60
N PRO A 57 -8.61 5.21 -5.36
CA PRO A 57 -7.86 5.61 -6.54
C PRO A 57 -6.38 5.86 -6.20
N THR A 58 -5.49 5.57 -7.14
CA THR A 58 -4.10 5.98 -7.02
C THR A 58 -4.05 7.51 -7.06
N LEU A 59 -3.46 8.10 -6.02
CA LEU A 59 -3.31 9.54 -5.88
C LEU A 59 -1.91 9.95 -6.28
N GLU A 60 -1.80 11.02 -7.05
CA GLU A 60 -0.55 11.63 -7.46
C GLU A 60 -0.42 13.05 -6.94
N ARG A 61 0.73 13.38 -6.37
CA ARG A 61 1.15 14.74 -6.08
C ARG A 61 1.86 15.32 -7.30
N GLN A 62 1.24 16.32 -7.92
CA GLN A 62 1.81 17.06 -9.04
C GLN A 62 2.90 18.03 -8.56
N SER A 63 3.67 18.57 -9.51
CA SER A 63 4.77 19.51 -9.23
C SER A 63 4.30 20.80 -8.56
N ASP A 64 3.06 21.24 -8.83
CA ASP A 64 2.40 22.40 -8.20
C ASP A 64 1.85 22.10 -6.78
N GLY A 65 1.99 20.85 -6.31
CA GLY A 65 1.53 20.41 -5.00
C GLY A 65 0.06 19.95 -4.95
N ARG A 66 -0.68 20.02 -6.06
CA ARG A 66 -2.05 19.49 -6.13
C ARG A 66 -2.05 17.96 -6.08
N ILE A 67 -3.14 17.42 -5.54
CA ILE A 67 -3.41 15.98 -5.57
C ILE A 67 -4.39 15.69 -6.71
N ALA A 68 -4.01 14.78 -7.60
CA ALA A 68 -4.83 14.30 -8.70
C ALA A 68 -5.01 12.79 -8.62
N VAL A 69 -6.09 12.28 -9.21
CA VAL A 69 -6.29 10.84 -9.39
C VAL A 69 -5.56 10.42 -10.67
N SER A 70 -4.65 9.45 -10.56
CA SER A 70 -3.94 8.89 -11.72
C SER A 70 -4.58 7.59 -12.23
N GLU A 71 -5.24 6.83 -11.35
CA GLU A 71 -5.87 5.55 -11.68
C GLU A 71 -7.07 5.30 -10.76
N TRP A 72 -8.23 5.00 -11.34
CA TRP A 72 -9.40 4.59 -10.57
C TRP A 72 -9.36 3.08 -10.31
N PRO A 73 -9.84 2.59 -9.15
CA PRO A 73 -10.05 1.17 -8.97
C PRO A 73 -11.00 0.67 -10.06
N PRO A 74 -10.78 -0.52 -10.65
CA PRO A 74 -11.90 -1.22 -11.26
C PRO A 74 -12.99 -1.35 -10.19
N ALA A 75 -14.24 -1.07 -10.54
CA ALA A 75 -15.35 -1.12 -9.59
C ALA A 75 -15.29 -2.45 -8.83
N MET A 76 -14.99 -2.38 -7.53
CA MET A 76 -15.10 -3.53 -6.66
C MET A 76 -16.58 -3.71 -6.38
N GLU A 77 -17.20 -4.71 -6.99
CA GLU A 77 -18.49 -5.23 -6.54
C GLU A 77 -18.41 -5.41 -5.02
N PRO A 78 -19.35 -4.84 -4.23
CA PRO A 78 -19.43 -5.11 -2.81
C PRO A 78 -19.53 -6.63 -2.62
N ARG A 79 -18.59 -7.21 -1.85
CA ARG A 79 -18.68 -8.61 -1.46
C ARG A 79 -19.44 -8.67 -0.15
N GLU A 80 -20.66 -9.23 -0.22
CA GLU A 80 -21.51 -9.58 0.94
C GLU A 80 -20.82 -10.54 1.91
#